data_AF-I7IPS3-F1
#
_entry.id   AF-I7IPS3-F1
#
_cell.length_a   1.000
_cell.length_b   1.000
_cell.length_c   1.000
_cell.angle_alpha   90.00
_cell.angle_beta   90.00
_cell.angle_gamma   90.00
#
_symmetry.space_group_name_H-M   'P 1'
#
loop_
_entity.id
_entity.type
_entity.pdbx_description
1 polymer ?
#
loop_
_entity_poly.entity_id
_entity_poly.type
_entity_poly.pdbx_seq_one_letter_code
_entity_poly.pdbx_strand_id
1 'polypeptide(L)'
;MVSLEDVLNRWFTKDYSSLDNSIDELVSKLEKKPLEQLTAITIRIFNNLRKGDFKQITLDFNIIGSPDDPKWLYETYPNKYKHSSGDCMASFGLRAIYAYFPHLIGSTYTAIDRLHSLLRSCINQFNLGNDENIERRILLIGLILSDCLSQCYRPEDGIRVLNSIMSHVPKTWTKQIQNKISHSYTALGGSKLESKSQCDYNKAICMILQGKHDDSIDFAQGTCLSTNVDTFVRKNLSVFQLIFAKNEMRDVFELDEWFTNL
;
A
#
# COMPACT_ATOMS: atom_id res chain seq x y z
N MET A 1 13.35 9.47 -26.83
CA MET A 1 13.31 10.29 -25.60
C MET A 1 12.20 9.71 -24.74
N VAL A 2 12.48 9.31 -23.51
CA VAL A 2 11.49 8.65 -22.64
C VAL A 2 10.44 9.67 -22.19
N SER A 3 9.17 9.42 -22.51
CA SER A 3 8.03 10.18 -22.00
C SER A 3 7.41 9.53 -20.76
N LEU A 4 6.55 10.26 -20.05
CA LEU A 4 5.78 9.69 -18.93
C LEU A 4 4.83 8.58 -19.42
N GLU A 5 4.25 8.75 -20.60
CA GLU A 5 3.40 7.74 -21.23
C GLU A 5 4.17 6.45 -21.54
N ASP A 6 5.42 6.54 -21.99
CA ASP A 6 6.28 5.36 -22.21
C ASP A 6 6.54 4.60 -20.90
N VAL A 7 6.81 5.32 -19.82
CA VAL A 7 7.05 4.73 -18.48
C VAL A 7 5.78 4.06 -17.96
N LEU A 8 4.63 4.72 -18.08
CA LEU A 8 3.34 4.17 -17.67
C LEU A 8 3.00 2.91 -18.49
N ASN A 9 3.18 2.96 -19.81
CA ASN A 9 2.93 1.80 -20.67
C ASN A 9 3.79 0.60 -20.28
N ARG A 10 5.09 0.81 -20.03
CA ARG A 10 5.98 -0.26 -19.56
C ARG A 10 5.61 -0.78 -18.18
N TRP A 11 5.16 0.09 -17.28
CA TRP A 11 4.65 -0.31 -15.98
C TRP A 11 3.43 -1.23 -16.12
N PHE A 12 2.45 -0.83 -16.94
CA PHE A 12 1.23 -1.62 -17.16
C PHE A 12 1.48 -2.92 -17.92
N THR A 13 2.44 -2.96 -18.85
CA THR A 13 2.85 -4.19 -19.55
C THR A 13 3.80 -5.07 -18.73
N LYS A 14 4.17 -4.64 -17.51
CA LYS A 14 5.07 -5.36 -16.59
C LYS A 14 6.50 -5.51 -17.13
N ASP A 15 6.92 -4.64 -18.05
CA ASP A 15 8.31 -4.58 -18.54
C ASP A 15 9.20 -3.81 -17.56
N TYR A 16 9.47 -4.42 -16.40
CA TYR A 16 10.17 -3.75 -15.30
C TYR A 16 11.69 -3.62 -15.49
N SER A 17 12.30 -4.41 -16.37
CA SER A 17 13.77 -4.42 -16.57
C SER A 17 14.26 -3.17 -17.30
N SER A 18 13.41 -2.57 -18.13
CA SER A 18 13.71 -1.33 -18.88
C SER A 18 13.27 -0.05 -18.15
N LEU A 19 12.65 -0.19 -16.97
CA LEU A 19 11.99 0.90 -16.25
C LEU A 19 12.99 1.81 -15.50
N ASP A 20 14.05 1.24 -14.94
CA ASP A 20 14.92 1.89 -13.95
C ASP A 20 15.61 3.15 -14.50
N ASN A 21 16.40 2.98 -15.56
CA ASN A 21 17.11 4.09 -16.19
C ASN A 21 16.15 5.12 -16.78
N SER A 22 14.98 4.66 -17.24
CA SER A 22 13.96 5.47 -17.89
C SER A 22 13.27 6.41 -16.89
N ILE A 23 13.00 5.94 -15.68
CA ILE A 23 12.33 6.72 -14.63
C ILE A 23 13.28 7.77 -14.05
N ASP A 24 14.53 7.43 -13.77
CA ASP A 24 15.47 8.38 -13.17
C ASP A 24 15.73 9.57 -14.09
N GLU A 25 15.91 9.31 -15.38
CA GLU A 25 16.03 10.36 -16.39
C GLU A 25 14.76 11.22 -16.46
N LEU A 26 13.59 10.59 -16.38
CA LEU A 26 12.30 11.28 -16.44
C LEU A 26 12.07 12.20 -15.23
N VAL A 27 12.32 11.73 -14.01
CA VAL A 27 12.11 12.51 -12.77
C VAL A 27 12.93 13.81 -12.80
N SER A 28 14.17 13.75 -13.28
CA SER A 28 15.04 14.95 -13.38
C SER A 28 14.49 16.01 -14.35
N LYS A 29 13.82 15.58 -15.43
CA LYS A 29 13.27 16.48 -16.46
C LYS A 29 11.94 17.10 -16.05
N LEU A 30 11.22 16.46 -15.13
CA LEU A 30 9.87 16.86 -14.72
C LEU A 30 9.86 17.83 -13.54
N GLU A 31 11.01 18.34 -13.06
CA GLU A 31 11.08 19.26 -11.92
C GLU A 31 10.14 20.48 -12.04
N LYS A 32 9.89 20.96 -13.26
CA LYS A 32 8.98 22.09 -13.53
C LYS A 32 7.52 21.67 -13.69
N LYS A 33 7.17 20.39 -13.56
CA LYS A 33 5.86 19.76 -13.82
C LYS A 33 5.44 18.93 -12.59
N PRO A 34 4.90 19.57 -11.54
CA PRO A 34 4.70 18.96 -10.23
C PRO A 34 3.87 17.67 -10.25
N LEU A 35 2.74 17.67 -10.95
CA LEU A 35 1.88 16.48 -11.07
C LEU A 35 2.64 15.33 -11.75
N GLU A 36 3.22 15.59 -12.92
CA GLU A 36 3.95 14.56 -13.67
C GLU A 36 5.19 14.06 -12.91
N GLN A 37 5.87 14.93 -12.18
CA GLN A 37 7.00 14.57 -11.32
C GLN A 37 6.54 13.67 -10.18
N LEU A 38 5.45 14.02 -9.51
CA LEU A 38 4.86 13.21 -8.44
C LEU A 38 4.43 11.85 -8.99
N THR A 39 3.93 11.79 -10.21
CA THR A 39 3.62 10.54 -10.90
C THR A 39 4.84 9.68 -11.14
N ALA A 40 5.88 10.24 -11.74
CA ALA A 40 7.11 9.50 -12.03
C ALA A 40 7.77 8.97 -10.74
N ILE A 41 7.81 9.78 -9.67
CA ILE A 41 8.33 9.37 -8.36
C ILE A 41 7.45 8.27 -7.75
N THR A 42 6.13 8.36 -7.87
CA THR A 42 5.20 7.33 -7.38
C THR A 42 5.48 5.98 -8.03
N ILE A 43 5.65 5.95 -9.36
CA ILE A 43 6.02 4.73 -10.09
C ILE A 43 7.40 4.22 -9.63
N ARG A 44 8.37 5.12 -9.42
CA ARG A 44 9.70 4.76 -8.90
C ARG A 44 9.61 4.08 -7.54
N ILE A 45 8.82 4.65 -6.61
CA ILE A 45 8.57 4.09 -5.28
C ILE A 45 8.01 2.67 -5.40
N PHE A 46 7.00 2.45 -6.23
CA PHE A 46 6.40 1.12 -6.38
C PHE A 46 7.35 0.11 -7.03
N ASN A 47 8.12 0.54 -8.03
CA ASN A 47 9.13 -0.33 -8.65
C ASN A 47 10.22 -0.71 -7.64
N ASN A 48 10.68 0.22 -6.82
CA ASN A 48 11.69 -0.04 -5.79
C ASN A 48 11.12 -0.86 -4.63
N LEU A 49 9.84 -0.69 -4.29
CA LEU A 49 9.15 -1.53 -3.31
C LEU A 49 9.15 -3.00 -3.74
N ARG A 50 8.86 -3.25 -5.03
CA ARG A 50 8.90 -4.61 -5.63
C ARG A 50 10.29 -5.25 -5.54
N LYS A 51 11.35 -4.45 -5.62
CA LYS A 51 12.74 -4.92 -5.52
C LYS A 51 13.25 -5.04 -4.09
N GLY A 52 12.50 -4.53 -3.11
CA GLY A 52 12.97 -4.37 -1.73
C GLY A 52 14.06 -3.31 -1.56
N ASP A 53 14.20 -2.36 -2.50
CA ASP A 53 15.17 -1.27 -2.39
C ASP A 53 14.61 -0.12 -1.55
N PHE A 54 14.57 -0.33 -0.22
CA PHE A 54 14.04 0.66 0.72
C PHE A 54 14.92 1.90 0.84
N LYS A 55 16.18 1.84 0.43
CA LYS A 55 17.06 3.02 0.42
C LYS A 55 16.58 4.02 -0.61
N GLN A 56 16.29 3.57 -1.83
CA GLN A 56 15.78 4.45 -2.88
C GLN A 56 14.40 5.01 -2.53
N ILE A 57 13.51 4.20 -1.96
CA ILE A 57 12.19 4.68 -1.50
C ILE A 57 12.33 5.77 -0.43
N THR A 58 13.28 5.62 0.48
CA THR A 58 13.57 6.65 1.50
C THR A 58 14.05 7.95 0.85
N LEU A 59 14.92 7.87 -0.16
CA LEU A 59 15.36 9.04 -0.92
C LEU A 59 14.19 9.71 -1.64
N ASP A 60 13.31 8.92 -2.27
CA ASP A 60 12.10 9.43 -2.91
C ASP A 60 11.20 10.17 -1.92
N PHE A 61 10.93 9.58 -0.75
CA PHE A 61 10.16 10.24 0.30
C PHE A 61 10.83 11.47 0.89
N ASN A 62 12.17 11.52 0.95
CA ASN A 62 12.89 12.73 1.36
C ASN A 62 12.76 13.86 0.34
N ILE A 63 12.69 13.54 -0.96
CA ILE A 63 12.45 14.53 -2.03
C ILE A 63 11.02 15.05 -1.96
N ILE A 64 10.02 14.17 -1.90
CA ILE A 64 8.62 14.60 -1.95
C ILE A 64 8.11 15.15 -0.62
N GLY A 65 8.68 14.72 0.51
CA GLY A 65 8.17 15.03 1.84
C GLY A 65 6.84 14.32 2.12
N SER A 66 5.94 15.00 2.83
CA SER A 66 4.59 14.49 3.02
C SER A 66 3.78 14.63 1.73
N PRO A 67 3.07 13.59 1.25
CA PRO A 67 2.16 13.72 0.12
C PRO A 67 0.96 14.61 0.44
N ASP A 68 0.68 14.85 1.73
CA ASP A 68 -0.35 15.78 2.22
C ASP A 68 0.15 17.23 2.38
N ASP A 69 1.39 17.52 1.99
CA ASP A 69 1.95 18.87 2.10
C ASP A 69 1.18 19.86 1.20
N PRO A 70 0.84 21.07 1.69
CA PRO A 70 0.16 22.10 0.89
C PRO A 70 0.82 22.40 -0.47
N LYS A 71 2.13 22.15 -0.62
CA LYS A 71 2.81 22.31 -1.91
C LYS A 71 2.28 21.38 -3.01
N TRP A 72 1.58 20.30 -2.66
CA TRP A 72 0.98 19.35 -3.59
C TRP A 72 -0.50 19.61 -3.86
N LEU A 73 -1.05 20.73 -3.40
CA LEU A 73 -2.42 21.15 -3.73
C LEU A 73 -2.47 21.75 -5.15
N TYR A 74 -3.55 21.48 -5.90
CA TYR A 74 -3.74 22.07 -7.23
C TYR A 74 -3.76 23.60 -7.18
N GLU A 75 -4.32 24.17 -6.11
CA GLU A 75 -4.42 25.59 -5.83
C GLU A 75 -3.07 26.29 -5.68
N THR A 76 -2.01 25.54 -5.37
CA THR A 76 -0.65 26.07 -5.30
C THR A 76 -0.11 26.42 -6.70
N TYR A 77 -0.70 25.87 -7.77
CA TYR A 77 -0.29 26.10 -9.15
C TYR A 77 -1.47 26.57 -10.04
N PRO A 78 -2.11 27.71 -9.71
CA PRO A 78 -3.35 28.15 -10.34
C PRO A 78 -3.16 28.50 -11.82
N ASN A 79 -1.95 28.88 -12.23
CA ASN A 79 -1.63 29.17 -13.63
C ASN A 79 -1.54 27.91 -14.51
N LYS A 80 -1.37 26.73 -13.90
CA LYS A 80 -1.25 25.44 -14.60
C LYS A 80 -2.52 24.60 -14.51
N TYR A 81 -3.14 24.52 -13.34
CA TYR A 81 -4.30 23.65 -13.10
C TYR A 81 -5.55 24.50 -12.81
N LYS A 82 -5.96 25.31 -13.80
CA LYS A 82 -7.03 26.33 -13.67
C LYS A 82 -8.42 25.77 -13.34
N HIS A 83 -8.62 24.47 -13.49
CA HIS A 83 -9.93 23.80 -13.34
C HIS A 83 -9.95 22.73 -12.26
N SER A 84 -8.87 22.59 -11.50
CA SER A 84 -8.75 21.61 -10.42
C SER A 84 -8.72 22.36 -9.08
N SER A 85 -9.67 22.08 -8.19
CA SER A 85 -9.76 22.71 -6.87
C SER A 85 -10.29 21.72 -5.84
N GLY A 86 -9.79 21.79 -4.61
CA GLY A 86 -10.20 21.01 -3.45
C GLY A 86 -9.33 19.79 -3.18
N ASP A 87 -8.73 19.22 -4.22
CA ASP A 87 -8.04 17.92 -4.13
C ASP A 87 -6.50 18.05 -4.11
N CYS A 88 -5.86 17.11 -3.44
CA CYS A 88 -4.40 16.96 -3.46
C CYS A 88 -3.97 16.24 -4.73
N MET A 89 -2.88 16.68 -5.37
CA MET A 89 -2.31 15.99 -6.54
C MET A 89 -1.81 14.58 -6.20
N ALA A 90 -1.46 14.32 -4.93
CA ALA A 90 -0.96 13.03 -4.50
C ALA A 90 -2.08 11.99 -4.55
N SER A 91 -1.86 10.94 -5.36
CA SER A 91 -2.80 9.83 -5.44
C SER A 91 -2.99 9.19 -4.06
N PHE A 92 -4.19 8.67 -3.80
CA PHE A 92 -4.51 7.96 -2.57
C PHE A 92 -3.45 6.88 -2.25
N GLY A 93 -3.00 6.19 -3.29
CA GLY A 93 -2.05 5.13 -3.08
C GLY A 93 -0.62 5.59 -2.79
N LEU A 94 -0.17 6.75 -3.28
CA LEU A 94 1.07 7.37 -2.80
C LEU A 94 0.96 7.70 -1.29
N ARG A 95 -0.21 8.21 -0.86
CA ARG A 95 -0.50 8.49 0.55
C ARG A 95 -0.52 7.22 1.38
N ALA A 96 -1.11 6.13 0.87
CA ALA A 96 -1.15 4.83 1.53
C ALA A 96 0.25 4.23 1.71
N ILE A 97 1.10 4.25 0.68
CA ILE A 97 2.48 3.76 0.81
C ILE A 97 3.32 4.66 1.72
N TYR A 98 3.14 5.99 1.67
CA TYR A 98 3.81 6.90 2.60
C TYR A 98 3.42 6.64 4.07
N ALA A 99 2.15 6.28 4.30
CA ALA A 99 1.66 5.91 5.62
C ALA A 99 2.22 4.57 6.09
N TYR A 100 2.29 3.56 5.21
CA TYR A 100 2.72 2.22 5.58
C TYR A 100 4.24 2.03 5.59
N PHE A 101 4.99 2.70 4.70
CA PHE A 101 6.44 2.51 4.51
C PHE A 101 7.28 2.56 5.80
N PRO A 102 7.02 3.43 6.79
CA PRO A 102 7.75 3.41 8.05
C PRO A 102 7.73 2.04 8.75
N HIS A 103 6.64 1.27 8.61
CA HIS A 103 6.54 -0.10 9.14
C HIS A 103 7.58 -1.02 8.51
N LEU A 104 7.78 -0.93 7.19
CA LEU A 104 8.72 -1.76 6.44
C LEU A 104 10.18 -1.52 6.84
N ILE A 105 10.50 -0.32 7.32
CA ILE A 105 11.83 0.07 7.77
C ILE A 105 11.97 0.04 9.30
N GLY A 106 11.03 -0.59 10.02
CA GLY A 106 11.09 -0.79 11.47
C GLY A 106 10.60 0.38 12.34
N SER A 107 10.07 1.43 11.73
CA SER A 107 9.43 2.57 12.41
C SER A 107 7.92 2.40 12.49
N THR A 108 7.46 1.31 13.11
CA THR A 108 6.04 0.90 13.07
C THR A 108 5.08 1.89 13.73
N TYR A 109 5.46 2.54 14.84
CA TYR A 109 4.59 3.54 15.48
C TYR A 109 4.28 4.71 14.55
N THR A 110 5.28 5.20 13.82
CA THR A 110 5.11 6.22 12.78
C THR A 110 4.13 5.76 11.70
N ALA A 111 4.19 4.49 11.30
CA ALA A 111 3.24 3.97 10.32
C ALA A 111 1.83 3.87 10.87
N ILE A 112 1.66 3.38 12.10
CA ILE A 112 0.35 3.32 12.78
C ILE A 112 -0.28 4.71 12.86
N ASP A 113 0.48 5.72 13.28
CA ASP A 113 -0.01 7.10 13.38
C ASP A 113 -0.47 7.65 12.03
N ARG A 114 0.34 7.45 10.98
CA ARG A 114 0.00 7.89 9.61
C ARG A 114 -1.21 7.15 9.06
N LEU A 115 -1.30 5.84 9.26
CA LEU A 115 -2.43 5.01 8.83
C LEU A 115 -3.72 5.40 9.55
N HIS A 116 -3.68 5.70 10.85
CA HIS A 116 -4.82 6.26 11.56
C HIS A 116 -5.27 7.61 10.99
N SER A 117 -4.33 8.50 10.69
CA SER A 117 -4.63 9.79 10.08
C SER A 117 -5.28 9.63 8.70
N LEU A 118 -4.74 8.76 7.86
CA LEU A 118 -5.28 8.47 6.54
C LEU A 118 -6.68 7.82 6.62
N LEU A 119 -6.88 6.85 7.53
CA LEU A 119 -8.19 6.24 7.76
C LEU A 119 -9.24 7.27 8.20
N ARG A 120 -8.88 8.17 9.12
CA ARG A 120 -9.77 9.25 9.56
C ARG A 120 -10.13 10.18 8.39
N SER A 121 -9.15 10.52 7.54
CA SER A 121 -9.40 11.31 6.33
C SER A 121 -10.41 10.61 5.42
N CYS A 122 -10.27 9.30 5.20
CA CYS A 122 -11.20 8.56 4.35
C CYS A 122 -12.62 8.49 4.95
N ILE A 123 -12.75 8.24 6.26
CA ILE A 123 -14.05 8.24 6.94
C ILE A 123 -14.73 9.60 6.83
N ASN A 124 -13.98 10.69 6.99
CA ASN A 124 -14.51 12.04 6.82
C ASN A 124 -15.03 12.28 5.39
N GLN A 125 -14.30 11.84 4.37
CA GLN A 125 -14.74 11.94 2.96
C GLN A 125 -15.98 11.08 2.69
N PHE A 126 -16.08 9.88 3.26
CA PHE A 126 -17.26 9.03 3.16
C PHE A 126 -18.50 9.73 3.75
N ASN A 127 -18.37 10.35 4.92
CA ASN A 127 -19.48 11.07 5.56
C ASN A 127 -19.95 12.30 4.76
N LEU A 128 -19.08 12.87 3.93
CA LEU A 128 -19.42 13.98 3.04
C LEU A 128 -20.05 13.53 1.72
N GLY A 129 -19.95 12.22 1.38
CA GLY A 129 -20.50 11.66 0.13
C GLY A 129 -19.67 11.99 -1.11
N ASN A 130 -18.36 12.20 -0.95
CA ASN A 130 -17.52 12.82 -1.98
C ASN A 130 -16.87 11.85 -2.99
N ASP A 131 -17.00 10.52 -2.85
CA ASP A 131 -16.20 9.57 -3.63
C ASP A 131 -16.82 8.16 -3.67
N GLU A 132 -16.97 7.59 -4.88
CA GLU A 132 -17.54 6.25 -5.13
C GLU A 132 -16.61 5.09 -4.67
N ASN A 133 -15.30 5.34 -4.56
CA ASN A 133 -14.29 4.35 -4.16
C ASN A 133 -13.90 4.44 -2.69
N ILE A 134 -14.42 5.40 -1.94
CA ILE A 134 -13.98 5.69 -0.57
C ILE A 134 -14.15 4.50 0.38
N GLU A 135 -15.19 3.68 0.19
CA GLU A 135 -15.42 2.49 1.01
C GLU A 135 -14.29 1.45 0.82
N ARG A 136 -13.78 1.31 -0.41
CA ARG A 136 -12.63 0.43 -0.72
C ARG A 136 -11.36 0.98 -0.07
N ARG A 137 -11.16 2.29 -0.11
CA ARG A 137 -10.03 2.98 0.54
C ARG A 137 -10.06 2.78 2.06
N ILE A 138 -11.23 2.92 2.70
CA ILE A 138 -11.44 2.64 4.13
C ILE A 138 -11.12 1.17 4.45
N LEU A 139 -11.65 0.24 3.67
CA LEU A 139 -11.38 -1.20 3.83
C LEU A 139 -9.87 -1.48 3.78
N LEU A 140 -9.19 -0.94 2.77
CA LEU A 140 -7.77 -1.14 2.56
C LEU A 140 -6.94 -0.66 3.74
N ILE A 141 -7.10 0.61 4.13
CA ILE A 141 -6.31 1.18 5.23
C ILE A 141 -6.63 0.47 6.55
N GLY A 142 -7.90 0.16 6.80
CA GLY A 142 -8.31 -0.56 8.00
C GLY A 142 -7.69 -1.96 8.11
N LEU A 143 -7.59 -2.69 7.00
CA LEU A 143 -6.92 -3.98 6.96
C LEU A 143 -5.41 -3.86 7.18
N ILE A 144 -4.74 -2.88 6.55
CA ILE A 144 -3.30 -2.64 6.73
C ILE A 144 -2.99 -2.28 8.18
N LEU A 145 -3.74 -1.32 8.72
CA LEU A 145 -3.59 -0.85 10.08
C LEU A 145 -3.81 -1.98 11.10
N SER A 146 -4.84 -2.80 10.90
CA SER A 146 -5.06 -3.98 11.74
C SER A 146 -3.88 -4.95 11.68
N ASP A 147 -3.26 -5.14 10.51
CA ASP A 147 -2.12 -6.03 10.36
C ASP A 147 -0.88 -5.47 11.07
N CYS A 148 -0.58 -4.17 10.90
CA CYS A 148 0.48 -3.49 11.64
C CYS A 148 0.31 -3.61 13.16
N LEU A 149 -0.92 -3.42 13.66
CA LEU A 149 -1.23 -3.54 15.08
C LEU A 149 -1.05 -4.97 15.59
N SER A 150 -1.50 -5.98 14.85
CA SER A 150 -1.28 -7.38 15.19
C SER A 150 0.20 -7.74 15.23
N GLN A 151 1.00 -7.27 14.26
CA GLN A 151 2.46 -7.48 14.25
C GLN A 151 3.17 -6.78 15.42
N CYS A 152 2.56 -5.75 16.01
CA CYS A 152 3.05 -5.09 17.23
C CYS A 152 2.56 -5.75 18.53
N TYR A 153 2.03 -6.97 18.48
CA TYR A 153 1.41 -7.63 19.64
C TYR A 153 0.24 -6.82 20.24
N ARG A 154 -0.45 -6.03 19.40
CA ARG A 154 -1.69 -5.30 19.74
C ARG A 154 -2.88 -5.79 18.89
N PRO A 155 -3.14 -7.10 18.78
CA PRO A 155 -4.23 -7.62 17.94
C PRO A 155 -5.62 -7.17 18.41
N GLU A 156 -5.80 -6.86 19.70
CA GLU A 156 -7.06 -6.28 20.21
C GLU A 156 -7.37 -4.92 19.57
N ASP A 157 -6.36 -4.06 19.44
CA ASP A 157 -6.54 -2.76 18.79
C ASP A 157 -6.77 -2.93 17.28
N GLY A 158 -6.12 -3.92 16.65
CA GLY A 158 -6.42 -4.31 15.27
C GLY A 158 -7.88 -4.73 15.09
N ILE A 159 -8.41 -5.56 16.00
CA ILE A 159 -9.82 -5.96 16.01
C ILE A 159 -10.75 -4.76 16.20
N ARG A 160 -10.41 -3.82 17.08
CA ARG A 160 -11.19 -2.57 17.26
C ARG A 160 -11.25 -1.75 15.98
N VAL A 161 -10.13 -1.61 15.27
CA VAL A 161 -10.09 -0.95 13.95
C VAL A 161 -11.02 -1.67 12.97
N LEU A 162 -10.90 -3.00 12.85
CA LEU A 162 -11.75 -3.78 11.93
C LEU A 162 -13.24 -3.66 12.25
N ASN A 163 -13.62 -3.66 13.54
CA ASN A 163 -15.00 -3.43 13.95
C ASN A 163 -15.47 -2.01 13.60
N SER A 164 -14.62 -0.99 13.77
CA SER A 164 -14.97 0.41 13.50
C SER A 164 -15.23 0.70 12.01
N ILE A 165 -14.55 -0.02 11.11
CA ILE A 165 -14.74 0.16 9.66
C ILE A 165 -15.95 -0.62 9.13
N MET A 166 -16.50 -1.59 9.87
CA MET A 166 -17.61 -2.44 9.38
C MET A 166 -18.86 -1.65 8.99
N SER A 167 -19.13 -0.49 9.61
CA SER A 167 -20.26 0.37 9.26
C SER A 167 -20.04 1.22 8.01
N HIS A 168 -18.81 1.25 7.48
CA HIS A 168 -18.39 2.15 6.39
C HIS A 168 -18.02 1.38 5.10
N VAL A 169 -18.25 0.07 5.07
CA VAL A 169 -17.86 -0.80 3.95
C VAL A 169 -19.07 -1.60 3.46
N PRO A 170 -19.11 -1.99 2.16
CA PRO A 170 -20.19 -2.79 1.62
C PRO A 170 -20.37 -4.09 2.41
N LYS A 171 -21.63 -4.51 2.53
CA LYS A 171 -21.99 -5.80 3.15
C LYS A 171 -21.29 -6.99 2.50
N THR A 172 -20.91 -6.87 1.22
CA THR A 172 -20.16 -7.89 0.47
C THR A 172 -18.76 -8.16 1.03
N TRP A 173 -18.19 -7.23 1.80
CA TRP A 173 -16.87 -7.34 2.45
C TRP A 173 -16.95 -7.72 3.94
N THR A 174 -18.14 -7.70 4.54
CA THR A 174 -18.34 -8.00 5.96
C THR A 174 -17.82 -9.38 6.34
N LYS A 175 -18.04 -10.39 5.49
CA LYS A 175 -17.59 -11.77 5.75
C LYS A 175 -16.06 -11.87 5.81
N GLN A 176 -15.36 -11.13 4.95
CA GLN A 176 -13.90 -11.09 4.88
C GLN A 176 -13.33 -10.42 6.13
N ILE A 177 -13.94 -9.33 6.58
CA ILE A 177 -13.55 -8.64 7.83
C ILE A 177 -13.80 -9.55 9.04
N GLN A 178 -14.98 -10.19 9.13
CA GLN A 178 -15.30 -11.13 10.21
C GLN A 178 -14.33 -12.31 10.25
N ASN A 179 -13.91 -12.83 9.10
CA ASN A 179 -12.88 -13.85 9.03
C ASN A 179 -11.55 -13.35 9.61
N LYS A 180 -11.07 -12.15 9.24
CA LYS A 180 -9.82 -11.60 9.78
C LYS A 180 -9.89 -11.34 11.29
N ILE A 181 -11.04 -10.89 11.79
CA ILE A 181 -11.30 -10.73 13.22
C ILE A 181 -11.20 -12.09 13.94
N SER A 182 -11.85 -13.13 13.41
CA SER A 182 -11.80 -14.49 13.98
C SER A 182 -10.38 -15.06 14.03
N HIS A 183 -9.58 -14.86 12.98
CA HIS A 183 -8.16 -15.25 12.99
C HIS A 183 -7.36 -14.48 14.07
N SER A 184 -7.64 -13.19 14.25
CA SER A 184 -6.95 -12.36 15.25
C SER A 184 -7.29 -12.78 16.68
N TYR A 185 -8.54 -13.21 16.95
CA TYR A 185 -8.92 -13.81 18.24
C TYR A 185 -8.27 -15.17 18.47
N THR A 186 -8.08 -15.96 17.43
CA THR A 186 -7.41 -17.27 17.55
C THR A 186 -5.95 -17.09 17.98
N ALA A 187 -5.26 -16.09 17.42
CA ALA A 187 -3.90 -15.72 17.81
C ALA A 187 -3.80 -15.20 19.26
N LEU A 188 -4.87 -14.59 19.79
CA LEU A 188 -4.94 -14.17 21.20
C LEU A 188 -5.12 -15.34 22.19
N GLY A 189 -5.65 -16.48 21.73
CA GLY A 189 -5.92 -17.66 22.55
C GLY A 189 -4.90 -18.80 22.45
N GLY A 190 -3.85 -18.67 21.61
CA GLY A 190 -2.91 -19.73 21.26
C GLY A 190 -1.67 -19.83 22.17
N SER A 191 -1.53 -20.94 22.88
CA SER A 191 -0.40 -21.28 23.75
C SER A 191 0.91 -21.61 22.99
N LYS A 192 2.04 -20.97 23.36
CA LYS A 192 3.46 -21.42 23.28
C LYS A 192 4.06 -22.00 21.98
N LEU A 193 3.29 -22.26 20.91
CA LEU A 193 3.79 -22.75 19.62
C LEU A 193 4.24 -21.64 18.66
N GLU A 194 4.01 -20.37 19.03
CA GLU A 194 3.93 -19.26 18.08
C GLU A 194 5.27 -18.56 17.75
N SER A 195 6.32 -18.66 18.59
CA SER A 195 7.56 -17.93 18.32
C SER A 195 8.34 -18.49 17.12
N LYS A 196 8.30 -19.80 16.90
CA LYS A 196 8.96 -20.46 15.78
C LYS A 196 8.15 -20.32 14.49
N SER A 197 6.82 -20.51 14.55
CA SER A 197 5.95 -20.32 13.39
C SER A 197 5.90 -18.87 12.91
N GLN A 198 5.97 -17.89 13.81
CA GLN A 198 6.02 -16.47 13.46
C GLN A 198 7.36 -16.06 12.83
N CYS A 199 8.48 -16.62 13.30
CA CYS A 199 9.79 -16.42 12.69
C CYS A 199 9.85 -17.04 11.28
N ASP A 200 9.34 -18.26 11.13
CA ASP A 200 9.24 -18.96 9.84
C ASP A 200 8.27 -18.20 8.89
N TYR A 201 7.18 -17.63 9.40
CA TYR A 201 6.26 -16.77 8.65
C TYR A 201 6.94 -15.50 8.09
N ASN A 202 7.65 -14.76 8.93
CA ASN A 202 8.37 -13.55 8.50
C ASN A 202 9.45 -13.89 7.45
N LYS A 203 10.10 -15.05 7.59
CA LYS A 203 11.12 -15.52 6.65
C LYS A 203 10.55 -15.93 5.29
N ALA A 204 9.40 -16.62 5.27
CA ALA A 204 8.68 -16.92 4.04
C ALA A 204 8.21 -15.65 3.32
N ILE A 205 7.74 -14.64 4.07
CA ILE A 205 7.37 -13.33 3.52
C ILE A 205 8.58 -12.61 2.90
N CYS A 206 9.74 -12.62 3.56
CA CYS A 206 10.95 -12.03 3.00
C CYS A 206 11.38 -12.70 1.68
N MET A 207 11.22 -14.02 1.54
CA MET A 207 11.53 -14.76 0.31
C MET A 207 10.58 -14.38 -0.83
N ILE A 208 9.28 -14.23 -0.54
CA ILE A 208 8.27 -13.77 -1.51
C ILE A 208 8.57 -12.34 -1.97
N LEU A 209 8.92 -11.43 -1.04
CA LEU A 209 9.28 -10.04 -1.36
C LEU A 209 10.55 -9.94 -2.22
N GLN A 210 11.40 -10.97 -2.22
CA GLN A 210 12.59 -11.06 -3.06
C GLN A 210 12.33 -11.73 -4.42
N GLY A 211 11.08 -12.05 -4.76
CA GLY A 211 10.71 -12.76 -6.00
C GLY A 211 11.05 -14.25 -5.98
N LYS A 212 11.42 -14.82 -4.84
CA LYS A 212 11.76 -16.24 -4.65
C LYS A 212 10.53 -17.02 -4.20
N HIS A 213 9.52 -17.05 -5.07
CA HIS A 213 8.23 -17.64 -4.76
C HIS A 213 8.32 -19.14 -4.51
N ASP A 214 9.05 -19.88 -5.35
CA ASP A 214 9.21 -21.34 -5.22
C ASP A 214 9.96 -21.70 -3.93
N ASP A 215 11.05 -21.00 -3.61
CA ASP A 215 11.81 -21.17 -2.36
C ASP A 215 10.94 -20.91 -1.11
N SER A 216 10.03 -19.93 -1.18
CA SER A 216 9.12 -19.62 -0.07
C SER A 216 8.09 -20.72 0.17
N ILE A 217 7.66 -21.38 -0.92
CA ILE A 217 6.70 -22.49 -0.90
C ILE A 217 7.39 -23.72 -0.32
N ASP A 218 8.60 -24.04 -0.78
CA ASP A 218 9.39 -25.15 -0.27
C ASP A 218 9.76 -24.97 1.21
N PHE A 219 10.12 -23.75 1.61
CA PHE A 219 10.39 -23.39 3.01
C PHE A 219 9.15 -23.57 3.90
N ALA A 220 7.98 -23.14 3.43
CA ALA A 220 6.73 -23.28 4.17
C ALA A 220 6.22 -24.74 4.22
N GLN A 221 6.52 -25.57 3.20
CA GLN A 221 6.22 -27.01 3.21
C GLN A 221 7.11 -27.79 4.20
N GLY A 222 8.34 -27.34 4.42
CA GLY A 222 9.28 -27.95 5.38
C GLY A 222 9.08 -27.57 6.85
N THR A 223 8.14 -26.67 7.17
CA THR A 223 7.85 -26.19 8.53
C THR A 223 6.45 -26.64 9.00
N CYS A 224 6.08 -26.40 10.27
CA CYS A 224 4.77 -26.78 10.83
C CYS A 224 3.55 -26.03 10.20
N LEU A 225 3.75 -25.30 9.09
CA LEU A 225 2.73 -24.58 8.31
C LEU A 225 2.00 -25.50 7.29
N SER A 226 2.14 -26.82 7.43
CA SER A 226 1.89 -27.83 6.39
C SER A 226 0.43 -28.09 6.00
N THR A 227 -0.56 -27.43 6.61
CA THR A 227 -1.95 -27.51 6.15
C THR A 227 -2.20 -26.50 5.04
N ASN A 228 -1.82 -26.92 3.83
CA ASN A 228 -2.14 -26.25 2.57
C ASN A 228 -1.48 -24.87 2.44
N VAL A 229 -0.14 -24.88 2.42
CA VAL A 229 0.76 -23.72 2.21
C VAL A 229 0.29 -22.83 1.07
N ASP A 230 -0.20 -23.40 -0.03
CA ASP A 230 -0.65 -22.63 -1.19
C ASP A 230 -1.96 -21.85 -0.88
N THR A 231 -2.83 -22.41 -0.05
CA THR A 231 -4.03 -21.73 0.48
C THR A 231 -3.68 -20.77 1.63
N PHE A 232 -2.66 -21.09 2.42
CA PHE A 232 -2.23 -20.32 3.60
C PHE A 232 -1.40 -19.09 3.21
N VAL A 233 -0.45 -19.22 2.28
CA VAL A 233 0.28 -18.11 1.64
C VAL A 233 -0.70 -17.23 0.89
N ARG A 234 -1.64 -17.79 0.10
CA ARG A 234 -2.71 -17.01 -0.55
C ARG A 234 -3.71 -16.35 0.41
N LYS A 235 -3.84 -16.82 1.66
CA LYS A 235 -4.74 -16.24 2.69
C LYS A 235 -4.03 -15.28 3.65
N ASN A 236 -2.70 -15.41 3.82
CA ASN A 236 -1.93 -14.70 4.84
C ASN A 236 -0.72 -13.93 4.30
N LEU A 237 -0.55 -13.85 2.96
CA LEU A 237 0.11 -12.70 2.32
C LEU A 237 -0.48 -11.44 2.96
N SER A 238 0.37 -10.50 3.36
CA SER A 238 -0.12 -9.19 3.83
C SER A 238 -1.16 -8.70 2.82
N VAL A 239 -2.26 -8.12 3.31
CA VAL A 239 -3.32 -7.57 2.46
C VAL A 239 -2.72 -6.67 1.36
N PHE A 240 -1.60 -6.03 1.65
CA PHE A 240 -0.73 -5.33 0.70
C PHE A 240 -0.21 -6.21 -0.44
N GLN A 241 0.43 -7.37 -0.20
CA GLN A 241 0.92 -8.22 -1.29
C GLN A 241 -0.20 -8.83 -2.13
N LEU A 242 -1.38 -9.12 -1.56
CA LEU A 242 -2.54 -9.58 -2.32
C LEU A 242 -3.10 -8.47 -3.25
N ILE A 243 -3.14 -7.23 -2.75
CA ILE A 243 -3.61 -6.07 -3.51
C ILE A 243 -2.61 -5.65 -4.59
N PHE A 244 -1.31 -5.79 -4.31
CA PHE A 244 -0.26 -5.44 -5.27
C PHE A 244 0.03 -6.55 -6.30
N ALA A 245 -0.19 -7.83 -5.98
CA ALA A 245 0.12 -8.94 -6.88
C ALA A 245 -0.97 -9.24 -7.92
N LYS A 246 -2.23 -8.83 -7.69
CA LYS A 246 -3.40 -9.36 -8.43
C LYS A 246 -4.01 -8.46 -9.51
N ASN A 247 -3.23 -7.53 -10.09
CA ASN A 247 -3.70 -6.51 -11.06
C ASN A 247 -4.59 -5.39 -10.47
N GLU A 248 -4.76 -5.31 -9.15
CA GLU A 248 -5.61 -4.29 -8.51
C GLU A 248 -4.93 -2.91 -8.38
N MET A 249 -3.67 -2.75 -8.83
CA MET A 249 -3.01 -1.44 -8.80
C MET A 249 -3.66 -0.39 -9.72
N ARG A 250 -4.41 -0.79 -10.73
CA ARG A 250 -5.13 0.17 -11.59
C ARG A 250 -6.32 0.80 -10.84
N ASP A 251 -7.06 -0.04 -10.12
CA ASP A 251 -8.29 0.34 -9.40
C ASP A 251 -8.00 0.93 -8.00
N VAL A 252 -6.91 0.52 -7.34
CA VAL A 252 -6.56 0.96 -5.98
C VAL A 252 -5.80 2.28 -5.95
N PHE A 253 -5.09 2.61 -7.02
CA PHE A 253 -4.31 3.86 -7.11
C PHE A 253 -5.01 4.92 -7.96
N GLU A 254 -6.17 4.60 -8.53
CA GLU A 254 -6.97 5.49 -9.39
C GLU A 254 -6.09 6.24 -10.39
N LEU A 255 -5.11 5.54 -10.97
CA LEU A 255 -4.22 6.13 -11.97
C LEU A 255 -5.02 6.61 -13.20
N ASP A 256 -6.25 6.09 -13.39
CA ASP A 256 -7.21 6.58 -14.38
C ASP A 256 -7.70 8.03 -14.10
N GLU A 257 -7.76 8.49 -12.84
CA GLU A 257 -8.02 9.91 -12.51
C GLU A 257 -6.84 10.82 -12.90
N TRP A 258 -5.62 10.28 -12.95
CA TRP A 258 -4.46 11.03 -13.44
C TRP A 258 -4.47 11.13 -14.97
N PHE A 259 -5.00 10.13 -15.68
CA PHE A 259 -5.16 10.16 -17.13
C PHE A 259 -6.23 11.15 -17.61
N THR A 260 -7.26 11.45 -16.81
CA THR A 260 -8.27 12.47 -17.15
C THR A 260 -7.79 13.90 -16.92
N ASN A 261 -6.77 14.10 -16.07
CA ASN A 261 -6.25 15.42 -15.70
C ASN A 261 -4.88 15.77 -16.33
N LEU A 262 -4.27 14.84 -17.08
CA LEU A 262 -3.07 15.04 -17.91
C LEU A 262 -3.44 15.45 -19.34
#